data_AF-A0A2H9N6X1-F1
#
_entry.id   AF-A0A2H9N6X1-F1
#
_cell.length_a   1.000
_cell.length_b   1.000
_cell.length_c   1.000
_cell.angle_alpha   90.00
_cell.angle_beta   90.00
_cell.angle_gamma   90.00
#
_symmetry.space_group_name_H-M   'P 1'
#
loop_
_entity.id
_entity.type
_entity.pdbx_description
1 polymer ?
#
loop_
_entity_poly.entity_id
_entity_poly.type
_entity_poly.pdbx_seq_one_letter_code
_entity_poly.pdbx_strand_id
1 'polypeptide(L)'
;PKDFETFNVLDYLEEIGKGKKIVFVGHFCGLDKIRNVAKELVILERNPQQGDVIDTASEYVVPEADILAITGSTFANKSIERLLQLSRGYTVVFGPSAPLSPVLFDYKVDLIGGSLILDKEKAIQAVSQGGKLSNFKKYLKYITIRRK
;
A
#
# COMPACT_ATOMS: atom_id res chain seq x y z
N PRO A 1 -17.50 0.37 0.64
CA PRO A 1 -17.75 -0.42 1.88
C PRO A 1 -18.69 0.37 2.79
N LYS A 2 -19.60 -0.29 3.52
CA LYS A 2 -20.51 0.38 4.48
C LYS A 2 -19.80 0.72 5.78
N ASP A 3 -18.92 -0.16 6.23
CA ASP A 3 -18.08 0.03 7.41
C ASP A 3 -16.63 0.28 6.97
N PHE A 4 -16.02 1.36 7.47
CA PHE A 4 -14.62 1.69 7.26
C PHE A 4 -14.10 2.56 8.40
N GLU A 5 -12.79 2.52 8.59
CA GLU A 5 -12.06 3.38 9.51
C GLU A 5 -11.40 4.53 8.74
N THR A 6 -10.96 5.56 9.46
CA THR A 6 -10.32 6.75 8.88
C THR A 6 -8.99 7.00 9.57
N PHE A 7 -7.99 6.20 9.24
CA PHE A 7 -6.60 6.42 9.64
C PHE A 7 -5.67 6.29 8.43
N ASN A 8 -4.48 6.86 8.56
CA ASN A 8 -3.45 6.79 7.53
C ASN A 8 -2.68 5.48 7.65
N VAL A 9 -2.62 4.71 6.57
CA VAL A 9 -1.93 3.42 6.55
C VAL A 9 -0.44 3.54 6.86
N LEU A 10 0.25 4.59 6.41
CA LEU A 10 1.69 4.75 6.69
C LEU A 10 1.95 5.01 8.18
N ASP A 11 1.11 5.82 8.83
CA ASP A 11 1.20 6.09 10.26
C ASP A 11 0.92 4.80 11.08
N TYR A 12 -0.04 4.00 10.62
CA TYR A 12 -0.32 2.69 11.22
C TYR A 12 0.85 1.70 11.03
N LEU A 13 1.46 1.67 9.84
CA LEU A 13 2.62 0.81 9.55
C LEU A 13 3.86 1.22 10.36
N GLU A 14 4.05 2.51 10.64
CA GLU A 14 5.07 3.00 11.57
C GLU A 14 4.85 2.43 12.98
N GLU A 15 3.61 2.48 13.49
CA GLU A 15 3.26 1.98 14.83
C GLU A 15 3.48 0.47 14.95
N ILE A 16 2.91 -0.32 14.03
CA ILE A 16 3.00 -1.79 14.12
C ILE A 16 4.34 -2.35 13.65
N GLY A 17 5.14 -1.53 12.95
CA GLY A 17 6.39 -1.90 12.31
C GLY A 17 7.61 -1.94 13.23
N LYS A 18 7.47 -1.47 14.47
CA LYS A 18 8.60 -1.36 15.41
C LYS A 18 9.30 -2.71 15.62
N GLY A 19 10.59 -2.77 15.32
CA GLY A 19 11.43 -3.96 15.49
C GLY A 19 11.15 -5.10 14.51
N LYS A 20 10.38 -4.86 13.44
CA LYS A 20 9.99 -5.86 12.43
C LYS A 20 10.71 -5.66 11.09
N LYS A 21 10.76 -6.71 10.28
CA LYS A 21 11.12 -6.64 8.86
C LYS A 21 9.90 -6.26 8.04
N ILE A 22 9.97 -5.10 7.38
CA ILE A 22 8.87 -4.56 6.58
C ILE A 22 9.30 -4.50 5.12
N VAL A 23 8.47 -5.08 4.25
CA VAL A 23 8.69 -5.05 2.80
C VAL A 23 7.61 -4.20 2.16
N PHE A 24 8.01 -3.14 1.46
CA PHE A 24 7.13 -2.36 0.62
C PHE A 24 7.26 -2.81 -0.82
N VAL A 25 6.13 -3.04 -1.50
CA VAL A 25 6.08 -3.18 -2.95
C VAL A 25 5.56 -1.85 -3.51
N GLY A 26 6.44 -1.14 -4.21
CA GLY A 26 6.26 0.25 -4.64
C GLY A 26 6.87 1.25 -3.66
N HIS A 27 7.43 2.34 -4.21
CA HIS A 27 8.05 3.40 -3.41
C HIS A 27 7.02 4.45 -2.99
N PHE A 28 6.99 4.79 -1.70
CA PHE A 28 6.09 5.80 -1.14
C PHE A 28 6.88 6.96 -0.53
N CYS A 29 6.30 8.16 -0.55
CA CYS A 29 6.86 9.29 0.20
C CYS A 29 6.65 9.06 1.71
N GLY A 30 7.64 9.40 2.53
CA GLY A 30 7.54 9.38 4.00
C GLY A 30 7.94 8.05 4.66
N LEU A 31 8.61 7.15 3.93
CA LEU A 31 9.10 5.89 4.49
C LEU A 31 10.26 6.04 5.49
N ASP A 32 10.86 7.23 5.61
CA ASP A 32 11.95 7.49 6.56
C ASP A 32 11.56 7.23 8.02
N LYS A 33 10.32 7.59 8.40
CA LYS A 33 9.82 7.32 9.76
C LYS A 33 9.74 5.83 10.04
N ILE A 34 9.27 5.06 9.07
CA ILE A 34 9.19 3.60 9.14
C ILE A 34 10.60 3.01 9.21
N ARG A 35 11.54 3.52 8.41
CA ARG A 35 12.95 3.09 8.43
C ARG A 35 13.58 3.27 9.81
N ASN A 36 13.22 4.31 10.55
CA ASN A 36 13.76 4.59 11.88
C ASN A 36 13.26 3.64 12.99
N VAL A 37 12.09 3.02 12.80
CA VAL A 37 11.47 2.14 13.82
C VAL A 37 11.54 0.67 13.47
N ALA A 38 11.59 0.34 12.17
CA ALA A 38 11.71 -1.03 11.68
C ALA A 38 13.09 -1.63 12.02
N LYS A 39 13.14 -2.95 12.19
CA LYS A 39 14.41 -3.69 12.23
C LYS A 39 15.07 -3.67 10.86
N GLU A 40 14.27 -3.81 9.82
CA GLU A 40 14.70 -3.79 8.43
C GLU A 40 13.57 -3.26 7.56
N LEU A 41 13.87 -2.37 6.61
CA LEU A 41 12.93 -1.88 5.61
C LEU A 41 13.50 -2.19 4.22
N VAL A 42 12.75 -2.97 3.44
CA VAL A 42 13.08 -3.25 2.03
C VAL A 42 12.00 -2.67 1.13
N ILE A 43 12.39 -1.95 0.09
CA ILE A 43 11.48 -1.39 -0.89
C ILE A 43 11.73 -2.08 -2.22
N LEU A 44 10.74 -2.81 -2.72
CA LEU A 44 10.74 -3.45 -4.02
C LEU A 44 10.13 -2.49 -5.06
N GLU A 45 10.90 -2.12 -6.07
CA GLU A 45 10.43 -1.30 -7.20
C GLU A 45 10.88 -1.85 -8.54
N ARG A 46 10.06 -1.63 -9.57
CA ARG A 46 10.36 -1.95 -10.98
C ARG A 46 11.45 -1.07 -11.55
N ASN A 47 11.43 0.20 -11.17
CA ASN A 47 12.46 1.17 -11.52
C ASN A 47 13.10 1.65 -10.21
N PRO A 48 13.98 0.83 -9.59
CA PRO A 48 14.50 1.12 -8.27
C PRO A 48 15.37 2.38 -8.29
N GLN A 49 15.20 3.21 -7.26
CA GLN A 49 16.12 4.29 -6.94
C GLN A 49 17.17 3.81 -5.94
N GLN A 50 18.11 4.69 -5.55
CA GLN A 50 19.13 4.34 -4.58
C GLN A 50 18.50 3.85 -3.26
N GLY A 51 18.90 2.66 -2.82
CA GLY A 51 18.40 2.01 -1.62
C GLY A 51 17.18 1.09 -1.84
N ASP A 52 16.56 1.13 -3.02
CA ASP A 52 15.51 0.21 -3.40
C ASP A 52 16.10 -1.08 -4.02
N VAL A 53 15.29 -2.13 -4.02
CA VAL A 53 15.59 -3.43 -4.61
C VAL A 53 14.68 -3.64 -5.82
N ILE A 54 15.19 -4.30 -6.86
CA ILE A 54 14.40 -4.63 -8.05
C ILE A 54 13.23 -5.57 -7.71
N ASP A 55 12.05 -5.36 -8.31
CA ASP A 55 10.83 -6.13 -8.01
C ASP A 55 10.94 -7.64 -8.29
N THR A 56 11.86 -8.04 -9.18
CA THR A 56 12.19 -9.46 -9.46
C THR A 56 12.80 -10.19 -8.27
N ALA A 57 13.29 -9.47 -7.25
CA ALA A 57 13.77 -10.08 -6.00
C ALA A 57 12.63 -10.47 -5.03
N SER A 58 11.36 -10.21 -5.40
CA SER A 58 10.19 -10.48 -4.55
C SER A 58 10.12 -11.92 -4.03
N GLU A 59 10.53 -12.92 -4.84
CA GLU A 59 10.58 -14.34 -4.45
C GLU A 59 11.46 -14.62 -3.22
N TYR A 60 12.48 -13.79 -2.98
CA TYR A 60 13.41 -13.93 -1.86
C TYR A 60 13.02 -13.03 -0.68
N VAL A 61 12.58 -11.81 -0.98
CA VAL A 61 12.35 -10.78 0.04
C VAL A 61 10.97 -10.91 0.69
N VAL A 62 9.93 -11.17 -0.10
CA VAL A 62 8.54 -11.19 0.39
C VAL A 62 8.29 -12.29 1.43
N PRO A 63 8.79 -13.54 1.26
CA PRO A 63 8.55 -14.59 2.26
C PRO A 63 9.17 -14.34 3.64
N GLU A 64 10.13 -13.42 3.74
CA GLU A 64 10.80 -13.06 5.00
C GLU A 64 10.12 -11.90 5.73
N ALA A 65 9.12 -11.27 5.13
CA ALA A 65 8.47 -10.08 5.67
C ALA A 65 7.58 -10.43 6.88
N ASP A 66 7.79 -9.74 8.01
CA ASP A 66 6.82 -9.72 9.10
C ASP A 66 5.58 -8.90 8.71
N ILE A 67 5.80 -7.83 7.94
CA ILE A 67 4.76 -6.98 7.36
C ILE A 67 5.04 -6.76 5.88
N LEU A 68 4.07 -7.06 5.03
CA LEU A 68 4.11 -6.79 3.59
C LEU A 68 3.13 -5.67 3.24
N ALA A 69 3.64 -4.54 2.73
CA ALA A 69 2.87 -3.38 2.33
C ALA A 69 2.88 -3.22 0.80
N ILE A 70 1.76 -3.50 0.15
CA ILE A 70 1.63 -3.60 -1.31
C ILE A 70 0.87 -2.41 -1.86
N THR A 71 1.44 -1.71 -2.85
CA THR A 71 0.74 -0.70 -3.63
C THR A 71 -0.44 -1.27 -4.42
N GLY A 72 -1.54 -0.52 -4.49
CA GLY A 72 -2.69 -0.85 -5.35
C GLY A 72 -2.36 -0.91 -6.85
N SER A 73 -1.24 -0.33 -7.32
CA SER A 73 -0.86 -0.42 -8.74
C SER A 73 -0.47 -1.84 -9.17
N THR A 74 -0.21 -2.75 -8.23
CA THR A 74 0.04 -4.18 -8.50
C THR A 74 -1.15 -4.90 -9.14
N PHE A 75 -2.38 -4.40 -8.98
CA PHE A 75 -3.54 -4.91 -9.73
C PHE A 75 -3.43 -4.60 -11.23
N ALA A 76 -3.04 -3.37 -11.59
CA ALA A 76 -2.96 -2.94 -12.98
C ALA A 76 -1.88 -3.70 -13.76
N ASN A 77 -0.80 -4.09 -13.08
CA ASN A 77 0.33 -4.79 -13.67
C ASN A 77 0.38 -6.30 -13.38
N LYS A 78 -0.68 -6.83 -12.73
CA LYS A 78 -0.95 -8.26 -12.50
C LYS A 78 0.06 -8.95 -11.57
N SER A 79 0.90 -8.23 -10.83
CA SER A 79 1.82 -8.84 -9.87
C SER A 79 1.19 -9.19 -8.53
N ILE A 80 0.00 -8.65 -8.21
CA ILE A 80 -0.65 -8.81 -6.91
C ILE A 80 -0.84 -10.28 -6.51
N GLU A 81 -1.27 -11.14 -7.43
CA GLU A 81 -1.58 -12.53 -7.12
C GLU A 81 -0.35 -13.28 -6.62
N ARG A 82 0.79 -13.14 -7.31
CA ARG A 82 2.03 -13.80 -6.90
C ARG A 82 2.54 -13.25 -5.57
N LEU A 83 2.46 -11.93 -5.35
CA LEU A 83 2.88 -11.31 -4.08
C LEU A 83 2.06 -11.82 -2.89
N LEU A 84 0.75 -11.99 -3.06
CA LEU A 84 -0.13 -12.55 -2.02
C LEU A 84 0.15 -14.04 -1.77
N GLN A 85 0.53 -14.81 -2.79
CA GLN A 85 0.96 -16.21 -2.61
C GLN A 85 2.27 -16.31 -1.81
N LEU A 86 3.20 -15.39 -2.03
CA LEU A 86 4.49 -15.34 -1.33
C LEU A 86 4.37 -14.85 0.11
N SER A 87 3.36 -14.02 0.40
CA SER A 87 3.20 -13.41 1.71
C SER A 87 2.99 -14.44 2.83
N ARG A 88 3.73 -14.25 3.93
CA ARG A 88 3.63 -15.05 5.17
C ARG A 88 3.33 -14.21 6.42
N GLY A 89 3.51 -12.90 6.34
CA GLY A 89 3.29 -11.95 7.42
C GLY A 89 2.00 -11.15 7.30
N TYR A 90 1.87 -10.11 8.12
CA TYR A 90 0.72 -9.21 8.09
C TYR A 90 0.70 -8.43 6.78
N THR A 91 -0.36 -8.58 5.99
CA THR A 91 -0.41 -8.08 4.61
C THR A 91 -1.35 -6.90 4.47
N VAL A 92 -0.82 -5.80 3.95
CA VAL A 92 -1.54 -4.55 3.71
C VAL A 92 -1.54 -4.24 2.23
N VAL A 93 -2.71 -4.01 1.64
CA VAL A 93 -2.85 -3.55 0.25
C VAL A 93 -3.40 -2.14 0.28
N PHE A 94 -2.66 -1.15 -0.23
CA PHE A 94 -3.08 0.23 -0.11
C PHE A 94 -2.67 1.16 -1.25
N GLY A 95 -3.41 2.25 -1.38
CA GLY A 95 -3.22 3.29 -2.39
C GLY A 95 -4.50 3.54 -3.20
N PRO A 96 -4.55 4.61 -4.01
CA PRO A 96 -5.77 4.98 -4.74
C PRO A 96 -6.31 3.90 -5.69
N SER A 97 -5.43 3.04 -6.21
CA SER A 97 -5.79 1.94 -7.11
C SER A 97 -6.19 0.65 -6.38
N ALA A 98 -6.12 0.60 -5.06
CA ALA A 98 -6.49 -0.59 -4.28
C ALA A 98 -8.02 -0.76 -4.26
N PRO A 99 -8.56 -1.91 -4.70
CA PRO A 99 -9.99 -2.19 -4.59
C PRO A 99 -10.41 -2.25 -3.12
N LEU A 100 -11.41 -1.44 -2.73
CA LEU A 100 -12.01 -1.44 -1.40
C LEU A 100 -13.02 -2.61 -1.26
N SER A 101 -12.56 -3.83 -1.51
CA SER A 101 -13.36 -5.05 -1.56
C SER A 101 -12.95 -6.05 -0.47
N PRO A 102 -13.89 -6.52 0.38
CA PRO A 102 -13.62 -7.56 1.38
C PRO A 102 -13.11 -8.88 0.80
N VAL A 103 -13.33 -9.14 -0.50
CA VAL A 103 -12.82 -10.34 -1.18
C VAL A 103 -11.31 -10.49 -1.03
N LEU A 104 -10.55 -9.40 -0.90
CA LEU A 104 -9.10 -9.49 -0.69
C LEU A 104 -8.71 -10.21 0.60
N PHE A 105 -9.59 -10.25 1.60
CA PHE A 105 -9.35 -10.97 2.85
C PHE A 105 -9.32 -12.50 2.66
N ASP A 106 -9.99 -13.01 1.62
CA ASP A 106 -9.92 -14.41 1.22
C ASP A 106 -8.53 -14.75 0.63
N TYR A 107 -7.76 -13.74 0.23
CA TYR A 107 -6.41 -13.83 -0.33
C TYR A 107 -5.32 -13.39 0.66
N LYS A 108 -5.55 -13.60 1.97
CA LYS A 108 -4.59 -13.32 3.07
C LYS A 108 -4.23 -11.83 3.23
N VAL A 109 -5.01 -10.91 2.70
CA VAL A 109 -4.89 -9.50 3.06
C VAL A 109 -5.50 -9.30 4.44
N ASP A 110 -4.86 -8.49 5.29
CA ASP A 110 -5.34 -8.16 6.63
C ASP A 110 -5.88 -6.73 6.70
N LEU A 111 -5.30 -5.82 5.90
CA LEU A 111 -5.69 -4.42 5.82
C LEU A 111 -5.79 -3.95 4.37
N ILE A 112 -6.87 -3.21 4.06
CA ILE A 112 -7.02 -2.52 2.78
C ILE A 112 -7.08 -1.02 3.05
N GLY A 113 -6.24 -0.23 2.37
CA GLY A 113 -6.28 1.23 2.42
C GLY A 113 -6.59 1.83 1.05
N GLY A 114 -7.65 2.60 0.94
CA GLY A 114 -8.04 3.24 -0.32
C GLY A 114 -8.42 4.70 -0.14
N SER A 115 -9.02 5.27 -1.19
CA SER A 115 -9.55 6.62 -1.17
C SER A 115 -10.99 6.65 -1.67
N LEU A 116 -11.86 7.32 -0.93
CA LEU A 116 -13.22 7.64 -1.34
C LEU A 116 -13.22 9.04 -1.98
N ILE A 117 -13.82 9.18 -3.16
CA ILE A 117 -14.00 10.49 -3.79
C ILE A 117 -15.16 11.22 -3.12
N LEU A 118 -14.89 12.42 -2.61
CA LEU A 118 -15.88 13.28 -1.95
C LEU A 118 -16.51 14.27 -2.95
N ASP A 119 -15.71 14.77 -3.90
CA ASP A 119 -16.15 15.72 -4.93
C ASP A 119 -15.75 15.17 -6.31
N LYS A 120 -16.72 14.53 -6.97
CA LYS A 120 -16.51 13.82 -8.24
C LYS A 120 -16.10 14.78 -9.36
N GLU A 121 -16.75 15.93 -9.46
CA GLU A 121 -16.52 16.87 -10.55
C GLU A 121 -15.10 17.42 -10.50
N LYS A 122 -14.66 17.88 -9.33
CA LYS A 122 -13.30 18.41 -9.17
C LYS A 122 -12.23 17.33 -9.28
N ALA A 123 -12.51 16.11 -8.82
CA ALA A 123 -11.60 14.99 -9.01
C ALA A 123 -11.40 14.67 -10.49
N ILE A 124 -12.50 14.58 -11.27
CA ILE A 124 -12.44 14.36 -12.72
C ILE A 124 -11.69 15.50 -13.40
N GLN A 125 -12.03 16.76 -13.10
CA GLN A 125 -11.37 17.91 -13.70
C GLN A 125 -9.85 17.89 -13.47
N ALA A 126 -9.41 17.63 -12.24
CA ALA A 126 -7.99 17.54 -11.91
C ALA A 126 -7.29 16.41 -12.67
N VAL A 127 -7.91 15.22 -12.73
CA VAL A 127 -7.35 14.07 -13.47
C VAL A 127 -7.29 14.36 -14.97
N SER A 128 -8.33 14.94 -15.55
CA SER A 128 -8.39 15.32 -16.97
C SER A 128 -7.31 16.34 -17.37
N GLN A 129 -6.76 17.08 -16.42
CA GLN A 129 -5.68 18.05 -16.61
C GLN A 129 -4.28 17.45 -16.31
N GLY A 130 -4.16 16.14 -16.12
CA GLY A 130 -2.90 15.49 -15.74
C GLY A 130 -2.45 15.79 -14.31
N GLY A 131 -3.38 16.19 -13.44
CA GLY A 131 -3.12 16.49 -12.04
C GLY A 131 -2.57 15.27 -11.29
N LYS A 132 -1.56 15.50 -10.46
CA LYS A 132 -1.02 14.51 -9.54
C LYS A 132 -1.95 14.36 -8.34
N LEU A 133 -1.74 13.30 -7.54
CA LEU A 133 -2.53 13.05 -6.34
C LEU A 133 -2.61 14.28 -5.41
N SER A 134 -1.52 15.05 -5.29
CA SER A 134 -1.48 16.29 -4.51
C SER A 134 -2.49 17.35 -4.96
N ASN A 135 -2.86 17.38 -6.25
CA ASN A 135 -3.81 18.37 -6.80
C ASN A 135 -5.27 18.08 -6.38
N PHE A 136 -5.64 16.81 -6.21
CA PHE A 136 -7.00 16.39 -5.88
C PHE A 136 -7.15 15.67 -4.53
N LYS A 137 -6.08 15.60 -3.73
CA LYS A 137 -6.08 15.03 -2.37
C LYS A 137 -7.17 15.62 -1.46
N LYS A 138 -7.48 16.90 -1.60
CA LYS A 138 -8.54 17.60 -0.85
C LYS A 138 -9.97 17.17 -1.24
N TYR A 139 -10.13 16.52 -2.39
CA TYR A 139 -11.41 16.02 -2.90
C TYR A 139 -11.60 14.53 -2.63
N LEU A 140 -10.71 13.92 -1.84
CA LEU A 140 -10.77 12.54 -1.43
C LEU A 140 -10.64 12.39 0.08
N LYS A 141 -11.08 11.24 0.57
CA LYS A 141 -10.91 10.80 1.95
C LYS A 141 -10.21 9.46 1.96
N TYR A 142 -9.09 9.34 2.68
CA TYR A 142 -8.51 8.03 2.91
C TYR A 142 -9.38 7.23 3.86
N ILE A 143 -9.63 5.98 3.48
CA ILE A 143 -10.43 5.04 4.27
C ILE A 143 -9.72 3.71 4.32
N THR A 144 -9.93 2.99 5.42
CA THR A 144 -9.33 1.70 5.68
C THR A 144 -10.39 0.66 6.02
N ILE A 145 -10.15 -0.58 5.61
CA ILE A 145 -10.98 -1.73 5.95
C ILE A 145 -10.07 -2.79 6.56
N ARG A 146 -10.46 -3.32 7.72
CA ARG A 146 -9.77 -4.40 8.40
C ARG A 146 -10.50 -5.72 8.18
N ARG A 147 -9.74 -6.81 8.10
CA ARG A 147 -10.29 -8.16 8.25
C ARG A 147 -10.89 -8.30 9.65
N LYS A 148 -12.11 -8.83 9.74
CA LYS A 148 -12.77 -9.15 11.01
C LYS A 148 -12.26 -10.46 11.58
#